data_AF-A0A842ZQJ9-F1
#
_entry.id   AF-A0A842ZQJ9-F1
#
_cell.length_a   1.000
_cell.length_b   1.000
_cell.length_c   1.000
_cell.angle_alpha   90.00
_cell.angle_beta   90.00
_cell.angle_gamma   90.00
#
_symmetry.space_group_name_H-M   'P 1'
#
loop_
_entity.id
_entity.type
_entity.pdbx_description
1 polymer ?
#
loop_
_entity_poly.entity_id
_entity_poly.type
_entity_poly.pdbx_seq_one_letter_code
_entity_poly.pdbx_strand_id
1 'polypeptide(L)'
;MLEDVLVPLAAVAVAELGDKTQLSILLLSSKTKKHAYLLLGVILAFVIVDGIAIAAGSWITSIIPIRIVKIISGIMFIVFGLVMLIRKEKESEQKKFYNNPFVSGFLLILLAEWGDKTQIASALFATKYNAVMVFCGTIIALTLVSIMAVYFGKFIAERINKKVLTRVAAVVFIIMGVVFFF
;
A
#
# COMPACT_ATOMS: atom_id res chain seq x y z
N MET A 1 21.89 11.68 -12.74
CA MET A 1 20.68 11.74 -13.60
C MET A 1 20.02 10.38 -13.75
N LEU A 2 20.68 9.36 -14.33
CA LEU A 2 20.06 8.03 -14.43
C LEU A 2 19.96 7.36 -13.04
N GLU A 3 20.98 7.53 -12.19
CA GLU A 3 21.02 7.01 -10.82
C GLU A 3 19.91 7.57 -9.93
N ASP A 4 19.55 8.85 -10.11
CA ASP A 4 18.47 9.55 -9.39
C ASP A 4 17.09 8.89 -9.61
N VAL A 5 16.92 8.14 -10.71
CA VAL A 5 15.71 7.36 -10.99
C VAL A 5 15.90 5.90 -10.61
N LEU A 6 17.02 5.29 -11.02
CA LEU A 6 17.26 3.86 -10.87
C LEU A 6 17.43 3.43 -9.41
N VAL A 7 18.11 4.23 -8.59
CA VAL A 7 18.37 3.88 -7.18
C VAL A 7 17.07 3.87 -6.37
N PRO A 8 16.23 4.93 -6.39
CA PRO A 8 14.93 4.89 -5.72
C PRO A 8 14.01 3.83 -6.30
N LEU A 9 13.99 3.66 -7.64
CA LEU A 9 13.17 2.64 -8.28
C LEU A 9 13.52 1.23 -7.77
N ALA A 10 14.79 0.85 -7.80
CA ALA A 10 15.22 -0.47 -7.35
C ALA A 10 14.99 -0.65 -5.84
N ALA A 11 15.32 0.36 -5.03
CA ALA A 11 15.17 0.31 -3.59
C ALA A 11 13.70 0.18 -3.18
N VAL A 12 12.81 1.01 -3.74
CA VAL A 12 11.37 0.97 -3.46
C VAL A 12 10.76 -0.33 -3.97
N ALA A 13 11.10 -0.75 -5.19
CA ALA A 13 10.60 -2.01 -5.73
C ALA A 13 10.95 -3.19 -4.83
N VAL A 14 12.20 -3.28 -4.36
CA VAL A 14 12.63 -4.36 -3.45
C VAL A 14 11.96 -4.23 -2.08
N ALA A 15 11.81 -3.02 -1.55
CA ALA A 15 11.19 -2.79 -0.24
C ALA A 15 9.70 -3.17 -0.20
N GLU A 16 8.99 -2.99 -1.32
CA GLU A 16 7.55 -3.23 -1.45
C GLU A 16 7.20 -4.65 -1.89
N LEU A 17 8.18 -5.41 -2.37
CA LEU A 17 7.98 -6.81 -2.73
C LEU A 17 7.70 -7.66 -1.49
N GLY A 18 6.50 -8.24 -1.45
CA GLY A 18 5.99 -9.08 -0.38
C GLY A 18 5.39 -8.31 0.78
N ASP A 19 5.30 -6.97 0.70
CA ASP A 19 4.86 -6.16 1.82
C ASP A 19 3.33 -6.11 1.98
N LYS A 20 2.89 -5.57 3.12
CA LYS A 20 1.50 -5.38 3.55
C LYS A 20 0.64 -4.77 2.44
N THR A 21 1.17 -3.78 1.74
CA THR A 21 0.47 -3.05 0.69
C THR A 21 0.30 -3.94 -0.53
N GLN A 22 1.32 -4.69 -0.91
CA GLN A 22 1.24 -5.64 -2.02
C GLN A 22 0.23 -6.76 -1.74
N LEU A 23 0.23 -7.31 -0.53
CA LEU A 23 -0.75 -8.33 -0.12
C LEU A 23 -2.17 -7.76 -0.17
N SER A 24 -2.36 -6.50 0.23
CA SER A 24 -3.66 -5.83 0.16
C SER A 24 -4.16 -5.65 -1.29
N ILE A 25 -3.28 -5.26 -2.21
CA ILE A 25 -3.59 -5.12 -3.64
C ILE A 25 -3.96 -6.49 -4.22
N LEU A 26 -3.22 -7.54 -3.88
CA LEU A 26 -3.50 -8.91 -4.29
C LEU A 26 -4.88 -9.38 -3.80
N LEU A 27 -5.23 -9.05 -2.57
CA LEU A 27 -6.52 -9.39 -1.99
C LEU A 27 -7.67 -8.60 -2.59
N LEU A 28 -7.50 -7.30 -2.85
CA LEU A 28 -8.51 -6.48 -3.52
C LEU A 28 -8.72 -6.91 -4.97
N SER A 29 -7.64 -7.21 -5.69
CA SER A 29 -7.70 -7.62 -7.10
C SER A 29 -8.45 -8.94 -7.25
N SER A 30 -8.27 -9.89 -6.33
CA SER A 30 -8.98 -11.16 -6.34
C SER A 30 -10.51 -11.06 -6.14
N LYS A 31 -10.98 -9.93 -5.60
CA LYS A 31 -12.40 -9.68 -5.29
C LYS A 31 -13.10 -8.81 -6.34
N THR A 32 -12.38 -8.27 -7.31
CA THR A 32 -12.91 -7.40 -8.35
C THR A 32 -12.71 -7.99 -9.74
N LYS A 33 -13.65 -7.72 -10.66
CA LYS A 33 -13.44 -7.98 -12.10
C LYS A 33 -12.84 -6.77 -12.83
N LYS A 34 -12.96 -5.58 -12.24
CA LYS A 34 -12.55 -4.29 -12.82
C LYS A 34 -11.13 -3.93 -12.36
N HIS A 35 -10.14 -4.74 -12.75
CA HIS A 35 -8.75 -4.63 -12.34
C HIS A 35 -8.10 -3.28 -12.72
N ALA A 36 -8.42 -2.73 -13.89
CA ALA A 36 -7.90 -1.43 -14.32
C ALA A 36 -8.34 -0.29 -13.40
N TYR A 37 -9.60 -0.29 -12.96
CA TYR A 37 -10.12 0.72 -12.04
C TYR A 37 -9.47 0.61 -10.66
N LEU A 38 -9.23 -0.61 -10.17
CA LEU A 38 -8.47 -0.84 -8.94
C LEU A 38 -7.05 -0.25 -9.07
N LEU A 39 -6.35 -0.59 -10.15
CA LEU A 39 -4.98 -0.15 -10.39
C LEU A 39 -4.86 1.37 -10.49
N LEU A 40 -5.80 2.04 -11.16
CA LEU A 40 -5.84 3.50 -11.20
C LEU A 40 -6.04 4.13 -9.81
N GLY A 41 -6.89 3.53 -8.96
CA GLY A 41 -7.08 4.00 -7.58
C GLY A 41 -5.82 3.84 -6.74
N VAL A 42 -5.15 2.70 -6.87
CA VAL A 42 -3.88 2.38 -6.19
C VAL A 42 -2.77 3.35 -6.63
N ILE A 43 -2.58 3.55 -7.94
CA ILE A 43 -1.57 4.48 -8.47
C ILE A 43 -1.84 5.90 -8.00
N LEU A 44 -3.10 6.35 -8.05
CA LEU A 44 -3.45 7.70 -7.59
C LEU A 44 -3.13 7.90 -6.10
N ALA A 45 -3.36 6.87 -5.27
CA ALA A 45 -2.98 6.93 -3.86
C ALA A 45 -1.46 7.09 -3.71
N PHE A 46 -0.65 6.24 -4.36
CA PHE A 46 0.81 6.36 -4.32
C PHE A 46 1.32 7.73 -4.80
N VAL A 47 0.78 8.22 -5.92
CA VAL A 47 1.11 9.57 -6.44
C VAL A 47 0.88 10.65 -5.39
N ILE A 48 -0.23 10.57 -4.64
CA ILE A 48 -0.53 11.55 -3.59
C ILE A 48 0.40 11.38 -2.40
N VAL A 49 0.50 10.18 -1.83
CA VAL A 49 1.21 10.04 -0.54
C VAL A 49 2.72 10.12 -0.71
N ASP A 50 3.30 9.51 -1.75
CA ASP A 50 4.73 9.65 -2.06
C ASP A 50 5.05 11.05 -2.60
N GLY A 51 4.12 11.67 -3.33
CA GLY A 51 4.27 13.05 -3.77
C GLY A 51 4.39 14.01 -2.58
N ILE A 52 3.54 13.84 -1.57
CA ILE A 52 3.62 14.61 -0.31
C ILE A 52 4.93 14.32 0.41
N ALA A 53 5.32 13.05 0.57
CA ALA A 53 6.53 12.68 1.30
C ALA A 53 7.80 13.22 0.62
N ILE A 54 7.91 13.12 -0.69
CA ILE A 54 9.06 13.60 -1.48
C ILE A 54 9.10 15.14 -1.51
N ALA A 55 7.96 15.80 -1.72
CA ALA A 55 7.89 17.27 -1.69
C ALA A 55 8.22 17.82 -0.29
N ALA A 56 7.77 17.14 0.76
CA ALA A 56 8.08 17.48 2.14
C ALA A 56 9.45 16.97 2.60
N GLY A 57 10.21 16.25 1.78
CA GLY A 57 11.41 15.52 2.20
C GLY A 57 12.49 16.40 2.84
N SER A 58 12.59 17.66 2.46
CA SER A 58 13.49 18.64 3.10
C SER A 58 13.00 19.13 4.48
N TRP A 59 11.70 19.01 4.79
CA TRP A 59 11.08 19.40 6.06
C TRP A 59 10.82 18.21 7.01
N ILE A 60 10.47 17.04 6.47
CA ILE A 60 9.93 15.90 7.23
C ILE A 60 11.00 15.17 8.04
N THR A 61 12.23 15.07 7.52
CA THR A 61 13.35 14.41 8.22
C THR A 61 13.83 15.16 9.46
N SER A 62 13.43 16.42 9.61
CA SER A 62 13.86 17.29 10.72
C SER A 62 12.90 17.24 11.92
N ILE A 63 11.67 16.73 11.74
CA ILE A 63 10.58 16.93 12.71
C ILE A 63 9.96 15.61 13.18
N ILE A 64 10.00 14.52 12.41
CA ILE A 64 9.22 13.30 12.71
C ILE A 64 10.12 12.15 13.19
N PRO A 65 10.07 11.77 14.49
CA PRO A 65 10.71 10.55 14.98
C PRO A 65 10.08 9.30 14.37
N ILE A 66 10.92 8.42 13.81
CA ILE A 66 10.54 7.12 13.21
C ILE A 66 9.65 6.26 14.11
N ARG A 67 9.71 6.46 15.44
CA ARG A 67 8.91 5.73 16.44
C ARG A 67 7.42 6.09 16.41
N ILE A 68 7.08 7.37 16.21
CA ILE A 68 5.67 7.83 16.19
C ILE A 68 4.96 7.24 14.98
N VAL A 69 5.67 7.26 13.86
CA VAL A 69 5.21 6.74 12.58
C VAL A 69 4.83 5.25 12.68
N LYS A 70 5.74 4.42 13.22
CA LYS A 70 5.48 3.00 13.45
C LYS A 70 4.24 2.75 14.31
N ILE A 71 4.06 3.51 15.39
CA ILE A 71 2.93 3.35 16.32
C ILE A 71 1.61 3.67 15.63
N ILE A 72 1.54 4.77 14.86
CA ILE A 72 0.32 5.18 14.16
C ILE A 72 -0.06 4.13 13.10
N SER A 73 0.90 3.67 12.29
CA SER A 73 0.64 2.65 11.28
C SER A 73 0.22 1.33 11.93
N GLY A 74 0.89 0.88 12.99
CA GLY A 74 0.53 -0.34 13.72
C GLY A 74 -0.90 -0.33 14.25
N ILE A 75 -1.34 0.79 14.85
CA ILE A 75 -2.72 0.97 15.32
C ILE A 75 -3.71 0.84 14.15
N MET A 76 -3.43 1.50 13.02
CA MET A 76 -4.30 1.43 11.85
C MET A 76 -4.43 -0.01 11.30
N PHE A 77 -3.34 -0.76 11.22
CA PHE A 77 -3.36 -2.17 10.76
C PHE A 77 -4.15 -3.08 11.71
N ILE A 78 -3.99 -2.93 13.03
CA ILE A 78 -4.77 -3.68 14.02
C ILE A 78 -6.26 -3.35 13.91
N VAL A 79 -6.61 -2.06 13.82
CA VAL A 79 -8.00 -1.62 13.67
C VAL A 79 -8.61 -2.19 12.38
N PHE A 80 -7.91 -2.13 11.25
CA PHE A 80 -8.38 -2.71 9.98
C PHE A 80 -8.58 -4.22 10.07
N GLY A 81 -7.61 -4.95 10.63
CA GLY A 81 -7.66 -6.40 10.80
C GLY A 81 -8.80 -6.84 11.73
N LEU A 82 -8.99 -6.13 12.86
CA LEU A 82 -10.09 -6.38 13.79
C LEU A 82 -11.45 -6.03 13.17
N VAL A 83 -11.58 -4.90 12.46
CA VAL A 83 -12.82 -4.54 11.74
C VAL A 83 -13.16 -5.60 10.70
N MET A 84 -12.16 -6.15 10.02
CA MET A 84 -12.33 -7.23 9.03
C MET A 84 -12.76 -8.56 9.68
N LEU A 85 -12.36 -8.83 10.92
CA LEU A 85 -12.66 -10.06 11.66
C LEU A 85 -14.00 -10.00 12.42
N ILE A 86 -14.31 -8.86 13.05
CA ILE A 86 -15.51 -8.65 13.89
C ILE A 86 -16.77 -8.47 13.04
N ARG A 87 -16.66 -7.97 11.80
CA ARG A 87 -17.76 -8.00 10.85
C ARG A 87 -18.01 -9.43 10.36
N LYS A 88 -18.74 -10.21 11.18
CA LYS A 88 -19.51 -11.38 10.72
C LYS A 88 -20.39 -10.90 9.57
N GLU A 89 -20.35 -11.58 8.42
CA GLU A 89 -21.06 -11.22 7.19
C GLU A 89 -22.47 -10.64 7.47
N LYS A 90 -22.57 -9.31 7.61
CA LYS A 90 -23.77 -8.58 7.20
C LYS A 90 -23.52 -8.21 5.76
N GLU A 91 -24.02 -9.06 4.86
CA GLU A 91 -24.03 -8.92 3.40
C GLU A 91 -24.62 -7.58 2.90
N SER A 92 -25.08 -6.69 3.77
CA SER A 92 -25.79 -5.45 3.43
C SER A 92 -24.96 -4.16 3.46
N GLU A 93 -23.86 -4.06 4.22
CA GLU A 93 -23.06 -2.81 4.26
C GLU A 93 -21.71 -2.88 3.55
N GLN A 94 -21.10 -4.07 3.44
CA GLN A 94 -19.85 -4.24 2.67
C GLN A 94 -20.07 -4.02 1.16
N LYS A 95 -21.30 -4.18 0.65
CA LYS A 95 -21.65 -3.92 -0.76
C LYS A 95 -21.31 -2.50 -1.21
N LYS A 96 -21.23 -1.50 -0.32
CA LYS A 96 -20.93 -0.11 -0.71
C LYS A 96 -19.43 0.17 -0.88
N PHE A 97 -18.55 -0.38 -0.04
CA PHE A 97 -17.11 -0.12 -0.14
C PHE A 97 -16.45 -0.88 -1.31
N TYR A 98 -17.03 -2.02 -1.74
CA TYR A 98 -16.58 -2.81 -2.90
C TYR A 98 -17.28 -2.42 -4.22
N ASN A 99 -18.25 -1.50 -4.20
CA ASN A 99 -18.99 -1.16 -5.41
C ASN A 99 -18.13 -0.39 -6.42
N ASN A 100 -17.10 0.31 -5.95
CA ASN A 100 -16.13 0.97 -6.80
C ASN A 100 -14.69 0.56 -6.42
N PRO A 101 -14.12 -0.43 -7.13
CA PRO A 101 -12.75 -0.92 -6.91
C PRO A 101 -11.68 0.16 -6.93
N PHE A 102 -11.92 1.26 -7.66
CA PHE A 102 -11.07 2.45 -7.64
C PHE A 102 -11.02 3.07 -6.24
N VAL A 103 -12.18 3.35 -5.65
CA VAL A 103 -12.28 3.99 -4.33
C VAL A 103 -11.75 3.05 -3.25
N SER A 104 -12.02 1.75 -3.36
CA SER A 104 -11.51 0.76 -2.40
C SER A 104 -9.98 0.71 -2.42
N GLY A 105 -9.39 0.61 -3.62
CA GLY A 105 -7.93 0.62 -3.80
C GLY A 105 -7.32 1.93 -3.31
N PHE A 106 -7.88 3.06 -3.76
CA PHE A 106 -7.41 4.38 -3.38
C PHE A 106 -7.39 4.57 -1.85
N LEU A 107 -8.52 4.39 -1.18
CA LEU A 107 -8.61 4.62 0.27
C LEU A 107 -7.78 3.61 1.06
N LEU A 108 -7.74 2.34 0.65
CA LEU A 108 -6.98 1.34 1.37
C LEU A 108 -5.49 1.65 1.28
N ILE A 109 -4.97 1.94 0.09
CA ILE A 109 -3.54 2.23 -0.11
C ILE A 109 -3.17 3.54 0.56
N LEU A 110 -3.98 4.60 0.39
CA LEU A 110 -3.72 5.88 1.02
C LEU A 110 -3.60 5.76 2.55
N LEU A 111 -4.42 4.91 3.18
CA LEU A 111 -4.34 4.66 4.61
C LEU A 111 -3.19 3.71 4.99
N ALA A 112 -2.95 2.64 4.22
CA ALA A 112 -1.91 1.66 4.50
C ALA A 112 -0.49 2.23 4.36
N GLU A 113 -0.32 3.13 3.40
CA GLU A 113 0.94 3.78 3.09
C GLU A 113 1.20 4.99 3.96
N TRP A 114 0.20 5.57 4.63
CA TRP A 114 0.40 6.83 5.35
C TRP A 114 1.48 6.70 6.44
N GLY A 115 2.60 7.38 6.21
CA GLY A 115 3.77 7.28 7.07
C GLY A 115 4.46 5.91 6.99
N ASP A 116 4.49 5.22 5.86
CA ASP A 116 5.27 3.98 5.81
C ASP A 116 6.78 4.22 5.73
N LYS A 117 7.56 3.18 6.04
CA LYS A 117 9.02 3.13 5.85
C LYS A 117 9.43 3.58 4.45
N THR A 118 8.63 3.25 3.45
CA THR A 118 8.89 3.49 2.03
C THR A 118 8.74 4.97 1.69
N GLN A 119 7.79 5.68 2.31
CA GLN A 119 7.68 7.14 2.20
C GLN A 119 8.85 7.87 2.83
N ILE A 120 9.32 7.41 3.98
CA ILE A 120 10.48 8.01 4.64
C ILE A 120 11.74 7.76 3.80
N ALA A 121 11.88 6.58 3.21
CA ALA A 121 12.97 6.28 2.28
C ALA A 121 12.91 7.17 1.03
N SER A 122 11.74 7.31 0.41
CA SER A 122 11.51 8.21 -0.74
C SER A 122 11.83 9.67 -0.42
N ALA A 123 11.39 10.17 0.74
CA ALA A 123 11.72 11.50 1.25
C ALA A 123 13.23 11.68 1.43
N LEU A 124 13.92 10.68 1.99
CA LEU A 124 15.36 10.72 2.19
C LEU A 124 16.13 10.71 0.86
N PHE A 125 15.68 9.92 -0.12
CA PHE A 125 16.26 9.95 -1.47
C PHE A 125 16.13 11.34 -2.11
N ALA A 126 15.02 12.04 -1.89
CA ALA A 126 14.81 13.40 -2.38
C ALA A 126 15.77 14.45 -1.76
N THR A 127 16.44 14.13 -0.63
CA THR A 127 17.50 14.98 -0.06
C THR A 127 18.86 14.78 -0.73
N LYS A 128 19.09 13.62 -1.35
CA LYS A 128 20.38 13.24 -1.96
C LYS A 128 20.37 13.32 -3.49
N TYR A 129 19.20 13.15 -4.09
CA TYR A 129 19.01 13.10 -5.53
C TYR A 129 17.97 14.14 -5.97
N ASN A 130 17.82 14.34 -7.28
CA ASN A 130 16.78 15.22 -7.80
C ASN A 130 15.37 14.70 -7.44
N ALA A 131 14.59 15.50 -6.70
CA ALA A 131 13.28 15.10 -6.18
C ALA A 131 12.28 14.66 -7.27
N VAL A 132 12.31 15.29 -8.44
CA VAL A 132 11.42 14.91 -9.56
C VAL A 132 11.79 13.54 -10.11
N MET A 133 13.10 13.27 -10.24
CA MET A 133 13.60 11.98 -10.69
C MET A 133 13.32 10.86 -9.68
N VAL A 134 13.49 11.15 -8.38
CA VAL A 134 13.13 10.23 -7.29
C VAL A 134 11.65 9.91 -7.34
N PHE A 135 10.78 10.93 -7.48
CA PHE A 135 9.34 10.73 -7.59
C PHE A 135 8.98 9.84 -8.78
N CYS A 136 9.54 10.12 -9.97
CA CYS A 136 9.31 9.25 -11.13
C CYS A 136 9.77 7.81 -10.88
N GLY A 137 10.96 7.61 -10.30
CA GLY A 137 11.48 6.28 -9.97
C GLY A 137 10.58 5.51 -9.00
N THR A 138 10.15 6.17 -7.92
CA THR A 138 9.24 5.62 -6.90
C THR A 138 7.89 5.23 -7.51
N ILE A 139 7.25 6.11 -8.28
CA ILE A 139 5.95 5.82 -8.89
C ILE A 139 6.04 4.69 -9.93
N ILE A 140 7.13 4.63 -10.71
CA ILE A 140 7.36 3.51 -11.65
C ILE A 140 7.49 2.20 -10.88
N ALA A 141 8.29 2.16 -9.82
CA ALA A 141 8.47 0.97 -8.99
C ALA A 141 7.13 0.47 -8.40
N LEU A 142 6.39 1.37 -7.74
CA LEU A 142 5.11 1.05 -7.10
C LEU A 142 4.06 0.59 -8.12
N THR A 143 4.05 1.20 -9.30
CA THR A 143 3.18 0.78 -10.40
C THR A 143 3.50 -0.64 -10.86
N LEU A 144 4.78 -0.96 -11.07
CA LEU A 144 5.21 -2.30 -11.51
C LEU A 144 4.86 -3.38 -10.47
N VAL A 145 5.16 -3.13 -9.21
CA VAL A 145 4.86 -4.06 -8.10
C VAL A 145 3.34 -4.25 -7.94
N SER A 146 2.56 -3.19 -8.15
CA SER A 146 1.08 -3.23 -8.12
C SER A 146 0.49 -4.01 -9.28
N ILE A 147 1.00 -3.82 -10.50
CA ILE A 147 0.60 -4.60 -11.67
C ILE A 147 0.83 -6.09 -11.37
N MET A 148 2.02 -6.43 -10.87
CA MET A 148 2.36 -7.81 -10.52
C MET A 148 1.38 -8.39 -9.48
N ALA A 149 1.08 -7.65 -8.42
CA ALA A 149 0.12 -8.07 -7.39
C ALA A 149 -1.29 -8.28 -7.93
N VAL A 150 -1.73 -7.43 -8.87
CA VAL A 150 -3.04 -7.56 -9.54
C VAL A 150 -3.11 -8.81 -10.40
N TYR A 151 -2.05 -9.12 -11.16
CA TYR A 151 -1.99 -10.35 -11.96
C TYR A 151 -2.01 -11.61 -11.08
N PHE A 152 -1.22 -11.63 -10.01
CA PHE A 152 -1.22 -12.75 -9.07
C PHE A 152 -2.57 -12.91 -8.36
N GLY A 153 -3.20 -11.82 -7.93
CA GLY A 153 -4.50 -11.89 -7.28
C GLY A 153 -5.62 -12.34 -8.22
N LYS A 154 -5.56 -11.96 -9.50
CA LYS A 154 -6.44 -12.52 -10.55
C LYS A 154 -6.27 -14.04 -10.66
N PHE A 155 -5.03 -14.52 -10.73
CA PHE A 155 -4.73 -15.95 -10.81
C PHE A 155 -5.22 -16.74 -9.58
N ILE A 156 -5.07 -16.16 -8.38
CA ILE A 156 -5.52 -16.78 -7.12
C ILE A 156 -7.05 -16.81 -7.01
N ALA A 157 -7.74 -15.79 -7.51
CA ALA A 157 -9.20 -15.70 -7.48
C ALA A 157 -9.90 -16.85 -8.23
N GLU A 158 -9.24 -17.39 -9.25
CA GLU A 158 -9.74 -18.52 -10.04
C GLU A 158 -9.60 -19.87 -9.31
N ARG A 159 -8.80 -19.94 -8.25
CA ARG A 159 -8.44 -21.18 -7.56
C ARG A 159 -8.85 -21.25 -6.08
N ILE A 160 -9.17 -20.13 -5.43
CA ILE A 160 -9.41 -20.07 -3.97
C ILE A 160 -10.79 -19.49 -3.61
N ASN A 161 -11.46 -20.12 -2.64
CA ASN A 161 -12.77 -19.72 -2.16
C ASN A 161 -12.72 -18.38 -1.38
N LYS A 162 -13.65 -17.45 -1.66
CA LYS A 162 -13.65 -16.06 -1.14
C LYS A 162 -13.61 -15.95 0.38
N LYS A 163 -14.17 -16.93 1.10
CA LYS A 163 -14.16 -16.99 2.58
C LYS A 163 -12.77 -17.25 3.13
N VAL A 164 -11.98 -18.12 2.49
CA VAL A 164 -10.60 -18.42 2.89
C VAL A 164 -9.74 -17.19 2.67
N LEU A 165 -9.88 -16.56 1.51
CA LEU A 165 -9.11 -15.37 1.14
C LEU A 165 -9.34 -14.18 2.08
N THR A 166 -10.59 -13.98 2.51
CA THR A 166 -10.95 -12.93 3.47
C THR A 166 -10.40 -13.22 4.86
N ARG A 167 -10.38 -14.48 5.31
CA ARG A 167 -9.76 -14.85 6.59
C ARG A 167 -8.25 -14.70 6.56
N VAL A 168 -7.59 -15.16 5.49
CA VAL A 168 -6.14 -15.03 5.32
C VAL A 168 -5.74 -13.55 5.32
N ALA A 169 -6.47 -12.70 4.59
CA ALA A 169 -6.28 -11.26 4.62
C ALA A 169 -6.35 -10.68 6.04
N ALA A 170 -7.44 -10.96 6.76
CA ALA A 170 -7.63 -10.43 8.11
C ALA A 170 -6.50 -10.85 9.05
N VAL A 171 -6.10 -12.12 8.99
CA VAL A 171 -4.99 -12.66 9.79
C VAL A 171 -3.67 -11.97 9.45
N VAL A 172 -3.36 -11.80 8.17
CA VAL A 172 -2.14 -11.09 7.73
C VAL A 172 -2.13 -9.65 8.21
N PHE A 173 -3.25 -8.92 8.10
CA PHE A 173 -3.36 -7.54 8.58
C PHE A 173 -3.15 -7.43 10.10
N ILE A 174 -3.69 -8.36 10.88
CA ILE A 174 -3.49 -8.41 12.33
C ILE A 174 -2.02 -8.72 12.66
N ILE A 175 -1.42 -9.70 11.99
CA ILE A 175 0.00 -10.05 12.19
C ILE A 175 0.90 -8.87 11.84
N MET A 176 0.68 -8.22 10.69
CA MET A 176 1.41 -7.02 10.30
C MET A 176 1.27 -5.91 11.35
N GLY A 177 0.05 -5.68 11.84
CA GLY A 177 -0.21 -4.69 12.89
C GLY A 177 0.59 -4.98 14.17
N VAL A 178 0.66 -6.25 14.60
CA VAL A 178 1.44 -6.66 15.78
C VAL A 178 2.95 -6.55 15.54
N VAL A 179 3.45 -6.99 14.38
CA VAL A 179 4.88 -6.92 14.02
C VAL A 179 5.37 -5.47 14.01
N PHE A 180 4.53 -4.51 13.63
CA PHE A 180 4.89 -3.08 13.64
C PHE A 180 5.18 -2.51 15.05
N PHE A 181 4.73 -3.17 16.12
CA PHE A 181 5.03 -2.77 17.50
C PHE A 181 6.37 -3.29 18.03
N PHE A 182 6.98 -4.27 17.36
CA PHE A 182 8.29 -4.83 17.69
C PHE A 182 9.38 -4.25 16.78
#